data_AF-A0A3D1K217-F1
#
_entry.id   AF-A0A3D1K217-F1
#
_cell.length_a   1.000
_cell.length_b   1.000
_cell.length_c   1.000
_cell.angle_alpha   90.00
_cell.angle_beta   90.00
_cell.angle_gamma   90.00
#
_symmetry.space_group_name_H-M   'P 1'
#
loop_
_entity.id
_entity.type
_entity.pdbx_description
1 polymer ?
#
loop_
_entity_poly.entity_id
_entity_poly.type
_entity_poly.pdbx_seq_one_letter_code
_entity_poly.pdbx_strand_id
1 'polypeptide(L)' 'NPAACPVDGYVVECSIPFKLFNAHAPTGRPKAGDIWMANFYKCGDELPEPHWGSWSPVKTQKPDFHRPEHFGKIVFVS' A
#
# COMPACT_ATOMS: atom_id res chain seq x y z
N ASN A 1 4.16 24.83 17.02
CA ASN A 1 5.07 24.78 15.88
C ASN A 1 5.05 23.34 15.37
N PRO A 2 4.31 23.00 14.30
CA PRO A 2 4.38 21.65 13.76
C PRO A 2 5.83 21.39 13.34
N ALA A 3 6.35 20.21 13.68
CA ALA A 3 7.68 19.83 13.24
C ALA A 3 7.73 19.91 11.71
N ALA A 4 8.69 20.66 11.16
CA ALA A 4 8.90 20.72 9.73
C ALA A 4 9.22 19.31 9.20
N CYS A 5 8.79 19.01 7.95
CA CYS A 5 9.21 17.78 7.30
C CYS A 5 10.75 17.73 7.23
N PRO A 6 11.38 16.61 7.60
CA PRO A 6 12.82 16.47 7.47
C PRO A 6 13.25 16.67 6.01
N VAL A 7 14.35 17.37 5.79
CA VAL A 7 14.89 17.66 4.44
C VAL A 7 15.18 16.35 3.70
N ASP A 8 15.66 15.34 4.44
CA ASP A 8 16.00 14.02 3.90
C ASP A 8 14.80 13.04 3.88
N GLY A 9 13.62 13.51 4.28
CA GLY A 9 12.42 12.68 4.41
C GLY A 9 12.45 11.74 5.62
N TYR A 10 11.62 10.71 5.56
CA TYR A 10 11.51 9.68 6.60
C TYR A 10 11.24 8.32 5.97
N VAL A 11 11.59 7.26 6.70
CA VAL A 11 11.32 5.87 6.33
C VAL A 11 10.23 5.31 7.22
N VAL A 12 9.33 4.53 6.62
CA VAL A 12 8.31 3.75 7.33
C VAL A 12 8.53 2.28 7.03
N GLU A 13 8.66 1.48 8.06
CA GLU A 13 8.75 0.01 7.97
C GLU A 13 7.58 -0.62 8.70
N CYS A 14 6.99 -1.68 8.11
CA CYS A 14 5.92 -2.43 8.74
C CYS A 14 6.08 -3.93 8.50
N SER A 15 5.58 -4.72 9.46
CA SER A 15 5.52 -6.18 9.36
C SER A 15 4.11 -6.63 9.71
N ILE A 16 3.46 -7.30 8.76
CA ILE A 16 2.07 -7.78 8.89
C ILE A 16 2.11 -9.31 9.01
N PRO A 17 1.84 -9.89 10.20
CA PRO A 17 1.83 -11.33 10.37
C PRO A 17 0.77 -11.99 9.49
N PHE A 18 1.14 -13.00 8.71
CA PHE A 18 0.21 -13.70 7.81
C PHE A 18 -1.02 -14.29 8.52
N LYS A 19 -0.87 -14.67 9.80
CA LYS A 19 -1.97 -15.18 10.62
C LYS A 19 -3.15 -14.20 10.75
N LEU A 20 -2.94 -12.90 10.54
CA LEU A 20 -4.01 -11.89 10.56
C LEU A 20 -5.02 -12.09 9.42
N PHE A 21 -4.60 -12.70 8.32
CA PHE A 21 -5.48 -12.96 7.18
C PHE A 21 -6.31 -14.23 7.33
N ASN A 22 -6.03 -15.09 8.32
CA ASN A 22 -6.64 -16.43 8.43
C ASN A 22 -8.18 -16.41 8.45
N ALA A 23 -8.81 -15.36 8.99
CA ALA A 23 -10.26 -15.26 9.05
C ALA A 23 -10.93 -15.02 7.68
N HIS A 24 -10.20 -14.46 6.72
CA HIS A 24 -10.76 -13.98 5.44
C HIS A 24 -10.02 -14.52 4.21
N ALA A 25 -8.80 -15.01 4.39
CA ALA A 25 -7.96 -15.66 3.41
C ALA A 25 -7.13 -16.75 4.12
N PRO A 26 -7.71 -17.93 4.42
CA PRO A 26 -7.05 -19.01 5.17
C PRO A 26 -6.01 -19.77 4.33
N THR A 27 -5.27 -19.07 3.46
CA THR A 27 -4.22 -19.64 2.62
C THR A 27 -2.92 -19.85 3.41
N GLY A 28 -2.81 -19.29 4.62
CA GLY A 28 -1.61 -19.31 5.42
C GLY A 28 -0.50 -18.42 4.83
N ARG A 29 0.76 -18.82 5.05
CA ARG A 29 1.91 -18.12 4.45
C ARG A 29 1.92 -18.37 2.93
N PRO A 30 2.07 -17.33 2.09
CA PRO A 30 2.19 -17.51 0.65
C PRO A 30 3.42 -18.35 0.31
N LYS A 31 3.29 -19.15 -0.74
CA LYS A 31 4.33 -20.02 -1.30
C LYS A 31 4.95 -19.37 -2.53
N ALA A 32 6.14 -19.84 -2.92
CA ALA A 32 6.74 -19.46 -4.19
C ALA A 32 5.76 -19.71 -5.35
N GLY A 33 5.56 -18.70 -6.19
CA GLY A 33 4.61 -18.68 -7.30
C GLY A 33 3.23 -18.10 -6.95
N ASP A 34 2.89 -17.94 -5.67
CA ASP A 34 1.64 -17.30 -5.29
C ASP A 34 1.64 -15.83 -5.74
N ILE A 35 0.47 -15.37 -6.21
CA ILE A 35 0.28 -14.00 -6.65
C ILE A 35 -0.81 -13.36 -5.79
N TRP A 36 -0.46 -12.27 -5.12
CA TRP A 36 -1.43 -11.44 -4.40
C TRP A 36 -1.69 -10.15 -5.16
N MET A 37 -2.91 -9.64 -5.05
CA MET A 37 -3.31 -8.36 -5.60
C MET A 37 -3.22 -7.30 -4.51
N ALA A 38 -2.38 -6.29 -4.69
CA ALA A 38 -2.20 -5.21 -3.71
C ALA A 38 -1.79 -3.88 -4.36
N ASN A 39 -1.79 -2.82 -3.55
CA ASN A 39 -1.21 -1.54 -3.91
C ASN A 39 -0.62 -0.86 -2.65
N PHE A 40 0.23 0.13 -2.84
CA PHE A 40 0.88 0.89 -1.76
C PHE A 40 0.69 2.38 -2.02
N TYR A 41 0.32 3.14 -1.00
CA TYR A 41 -0.15 4.51 -1.15
C TYR A 41 0.62 5.49 -0.26
N LYS A 42 0.74 6.73 -0.74
CA LYS A 42 1.10 7.92 0.05
C LYS A 42 -0.03 8.93 -0.09
N CYS A 43 -0.49 9.48 1.02
CA CYS A 43 -1.46 10.59 1.06
C CYS A 43 -0.97 11.73 1.94
N GLY A 44 -1.61 12.88 1.81
CA GLY A 44 -1.25 14.11 2.49
C GLY A 44 -2.40 15.12 2.47
N ASP A 45 -3.62 14.66 2.71
CA ASP A 45 -4.86 15.41 2.49
C ASP A 45 -4.90 16.72 3.30
N GLU A 46 -4.33 16.72 4.51
CA GLU A 46 -4.30 17.86 5.43
C GLU A 46 -3.00 18.69 5.34
N LEU A 47 -2.11 18.39 4.38
CA LEU A 47 -0.89 19.19 4.18
C LEU A 47 -1.19 20.47 3.40
N PRO A 48 -0.35 21.52 3.52
CA PRO A 48 -0.54 22.76 2.75
C PRO A 48 -0.64 22.53 1.24
N GLU A 49 0.11 21.55 0.73
CA GLU A 49 0.04 21.06 -0.65
C GLU A 49 -0.45 19.60 -0.66
N PRO A 50 -1.77 19.37 -0.81
CA PRO A 50 -2.33 18.02 -0.84
C PRO A 50 -1.79 17.19 -2.00
N HIS A 51 -1.49 15.92 -1.73
CA HIS A 51 -0.95 15.03 -2.74
C HIS A 51 -1.25 13.56 -2.46
N TRP A 52 -1.27 12.77 -3.54
CA TRP A 52 -1.59 11.36 -3.54
C TRP A 52 -0.63 10.61 -4.47
N GLY A 53 -0.11 9.49 -4.01
CA GLY A 53 0.80 8.63 -4.76
C GLY A 53 0.44 7.16 -4.58
N SER A 54 0.69 6.37 -5.63
CA SER A 54 0.41 4.93 -5.65
C SER A 54 1.49 4.19 -6.42
N TRP A 55 1.82 2.98 -6.00
CA TRP A 55 2.73 2.10 -6.75
C TRP A 55 2.10 1.59 -8.05
N SER A 56 0.93 0.96 -7.98
CA SER A 56 0.15 0.56 -9.16
C SER A 56 -0.76 1.72 -9.58
N PRO A 57 -0.77 2.15 -10.86
CA PRO A 57 -1.57 3.28 -11.30
C PRO A 57 -3.08 3.11 -11.09
N VAL A 58 -3.70 4.07 -10.40
CA VAL A 58 -5.15 4.17 -10.20
C VAL A 58 -5.71 5.15 -11.24
N LYS A 59 -6.60 4.67 -12.12
CA LYS A 59 -7.10 5.44 -13.27
C LYS A 59 -8.54 5.92 -13.04
N THR A 60 -8.73 6.71 -12.00
CA THR A 60 -10.02 7.30 -11.64
C THR A 60 -10.02 8.81 -11.89
N GLN A 61 -11.21 9.42 -12.02
CA GLN A 61 -11.33 10.88 -12.25
C GLN A 61 -10.87 11.72 -11.06
N LYS A 62 -10.96 11.17 -9.84
CA LYS A 62 -10.53 11.79 -8.58
C LYS A 62 -9.72 10.77 -7.78
N PRO A 63 -8.86 11.20 -6.84
CA PRO A 63 -8.14 10.28 -5.96
C PRO A 63 -9.11 9.31 -5.25
N ASP A 64 -8.92 8.02 -5.50
CA ASP A 64 -9.78 6.96 -4.96
C ASP A 64 -8.97 5.66 -4.83
N PHE A 65 -8.45 5.39 -3.63
CA PHE A 65 -7.57 4.25 -3.39
C PHE A 65 -8.31 2.92 -3.16
N HIS A 66 -9.63 2.96 -2.91
CA HIS A 66 -10.41 1.76 -2.59
C HIS A 66 -10.93 1.08 -3.87
N ARG A 67 -10.00 0.82 -4.80
CA ARG A 67 -10.27 0.26 -6.13
C ARG A 67 -9.47 -1.02 -6.39
N PRO A 68 -9.99 -2.20 -5.97
CA PRO A 68 -9.31 -3.48 -6.17
C PRO A 68 -8.95 -3.78 -7.64
N GLU A 69 -9.73 -3.26 -8.59
CA GLU A 69 -9.48 -3.38 -10.04
C GLU A 69 -8.18 -2.70 -10.50
N HIS A 70 -7.59 -1.83 -9.67
CA HIS A 70 -6.32 -1.14 -9.94
C HIS A 70 -5.13 -1.71 -9.16
N PHE A 71 -5.31 -2.81 -8.42
CA PHE A 71 -4.22 -3.46 -7.72
C PHE A 71 -3.18 -4.04 -8.68
N GLY A 72 -1.90 -3.91 -8.30
CA GLY A 72 -0.77 -4.56 -8.95
C GLY A 72 -0.60 -6.00 -8.45
N LYS A 73 0.30 -6.75 -9.10
CA LYS A 73 0.63 -8.14 -8.75
C LYS A 73 1.86 -8.19 -7.86
N ILE A 74 1.71 -8.76 -6.67
CA ILE A 74 2.82 -9.16 -5.79
C ILE A 74 3.08 -10.64 -6.04
N VAL A 75 4.22 -10.96 -6.64
CA VAL A 75 4.64 -12.34 -6.90
C VAL A 75 5.58 -12.78 -5.78
N PHE A 76 5.18 -13.80 -5.02
CA PHE A 76 6.02 -14.39 -3.99
C PHE A 76 7.01 -15.35 -4.66
N VAL A 77 8.30 -15.14 -4.45
CA VAL A 77 9.37 -15.90 -5.12
C VAL A 77 10.06 -16.93 -4.23
N SER A 78 9.71 -16.99 -2.94
CA SER A 78 10.30 -17.87 -1.93
C SER A 78 9.31 -18.23 -0.83
#